data_AF-A0A2M7BMS3-F1
#
_entry.id   AF-A0A2M7BMS3-F1
#
_cell.length_a   1.000
_cell.length_b   1.000
_cell.length_c   1.000
_cell.angle_alpha   90.00
_cell.angle_beta   90.00
_cell.angle_gamma   90.00
#
_symmetry.space_group_name_H-M   'P 1'
#
loop_
_entity.id
_entity.type
_entity.pdbx_description
1 polymer ?
#
loop_
_entity_poly.entity_id
_entity_poly.type
_entity_poly.pdbx_seq_one_letter_code
_entity_poly.pdbx_strand_id
1 'polypeptide(L)'
;MVFQAVRTRFPLRIVAGMTEWGVLQLAHSCTFCWTLLSSWTMVQGMEQATTIGQNHIQNIRDLLSANPQWRRTHLSVELCKLWGWQSPAGQYKDMACRSLLLKLERAGAIVLPPRQGKRTFHSRPAYPTVPHRQETISDHLAGLVPLQITVVSQGTEDYKLFNCLLSQYHYLSYRGAVGENIKYLIQDIQDKASAGSRLDA
;
A
#
# COMPACT_ATOMS: atom_id res chain seq x y z
N MET A 1 8.58 10.05 -4.80
CA MET A 1 8.64 9.61 -6.20
C MET A 1 9.23 8.22 -6.24
N VAL A 2 8.46 7.21 -6.61
CA VAL A 2 8.97 5.84 -6.82
C VAL A 2 8.65 5.48 -8.25
N PHE A 3 9.65 5.63 -9.13
CA PHE A 3 9.71 4.88 -10.36
C PHE A 3 10.15 3.45 -9.97
N GLN A 4 9.34 2.44 -10.25
CA GLN A 4 9.81 1.06 -10.24
C GLN A 4 10.08 0.61 -11.67
N ALA A 5 11.34 0.74 -12.09
CA ALA A 5 11.88 -0.06 -13.17
C ALA A 5 12.16 -1.47 -12.62
N VAL A 6 11.49 -2.49 -13.14
CA VAL A 6 11.76 -3.89 -12.78
C VAL A 6 12.54 -4.55 -13.90
N ARG A 7 13.82 -4.82 -13.62
CA ARG A 7 14.69 -5.73 -14.37
C ARG A 7 13.98 -7.07 -14.57
N THR A 8 13.72 -7.45 -15.82
CA THR A 8 13.27 -8.80 -16.16
C THR A 8 14.47 -9.76 -16.16
N ARG A 9 14.27 -10.92 -15.55
CA ARG A 9 15.27 -11.99 -15.39
C ARG A 9 15.12 -12.93 -16.60
N PHE A 10 15.85 -12.62 -17.69
CA PHE A 10 16.50 -13.48 -18.72
C PHE A 10 15.80 -14.79 -19.23
N PRO A 11 16.00 -15.20 -20.51
CA PRO A 11 17.33 -15.46 -21.06
C PRO A 11 17.58 -14.91 -22.48
N LEU A 12 18.65 -14.12 -22.60
CA LEU A 12 19.37 -13.90 -23.84
C LEU A 12 20.81 -14.33 -23.56
N ARG A 13 21.18 -15.36 -24.30
CA ARG A 13 22.46 -16.03 -24.30
C ARG A 13 23.27 -15.34 -25.40
N ILE A 14 24.24 -14.49 -25.04
CA ILE A 14 25.34 -14.11 -25.92
C ILE A 14 26.64 -14.30 -25.10
N VAL A 15 27.51 -15.12 -25.67
CA VAL A 15 28.84 -15.51 -25.20
C VAL A 15 29.88 -14.53 -25.75
N ALA A 16 31.02 -14.44 -25.05
CA ALA A 16 32.28 -13.73 -25.33
C ALA A 16 32.38 -12.35 -24.66
N GLY A 17 33.41 -12.02 -23.88
CA GLY A 17 34.62 -12.75 -23.46
C GLY A 17 35.58 -11.77 -22.77
N MET A 18 36.39 -12.28 -21.83
CA MET A 18 37.67 -11.71 -21.34
C MET A 18 37.61 -10.38 -20.56
N THR A 19 38.35 -10.11 -19.48
CA THR A 19 39.34 -10.83 -18.66
C THR A 19 39.53 -10.00 -17.37
N GLU A 20 39.63 -10.71 -16.25
CA GLU A 20 40.47 -10.46 -15.06
C GLU A 20 40.73 -9.03 -14.52
N TRP A 21 40.37 -8.81 -13.25
CA TRP A 21 41.23 -8.41 -12.10
C TRP A 21 40.44 -8.87 -10.84
N GLY A 22 40.84 -9.87 -10.04
CA GLY A 22 41.97 -9.88 -9.10
C GLY A 22 41.79 -8.80 -8.01
N VAL A 23 41.86 -9.01 -6.68
CA VAL A 23 42.30 -10.12 -5.83
C VAL A 23 42.12 -9.66 -4.35
N LEU A 24 41.87 -10.61 -3.42
CA LEU A 24 42.13 -10.61 -1.94
C LEU A 24 41.34 -9.65 -1.02
N GLN A 25 40.59 -10.07 0.02
CA GLN A 25 40.86 -10.93 1.20
C GLN A 25 41.49 -10.18 2.38
N LEU A 26 40.81 -10.23 3.55
CA LEU A 26 41.27 -10.20 4.97
C LEU A 26 40.04 -9.85 5.84
N ALA A 27 39.35 -10.81 6.46
CA ALA A 27 39.64 -11.38 7.78
C ALA A 27 39.91 -10.31 8.85
N HIS A 28 38.92 -10.01 9.70
CA HIS A 28 39.08 -9.77 11.15
C HIS A 28 37.71 -9.92 11.84
N SER A 29 37.64 -10.88 12.76
CA SER A 29 36.55 -11.09 13.71
C SER A 29 36.21 -9.81 14.46
N CYS A 30 34.93 -9.44 14.47
CA CYS A 30 34.40 -8.50 15.45
C CYS A 30 33.07 -9.04 15.96
N THR A 31 33.15 -9.73 17.08
CA THR A 31 32.03 -10.30 17.84
C THR A 31 31.19 -9.13 18.38
N PHE A 32 30.17 -8.70 17.63
CA PHE A 32 29.23 -7.69 18.09
C PHE A 32 28.17 -8.36 18.98
N CYS A 33 28.34 -8.22 20.29
CA CYS A 33 27.36 -8.54 21.31
C CYS A 33 26.16 -7.60 21.16
N TRP A 34 25.07 -8.07 20.54
CA TRP A 34 23.82 -7.34 20.41
C TRP A 34 22.77 -7.97 21.33
N THR A 35 22.80 -7.59 22.61
CA THR A 35 21.62 -7.70 23.47
C THR A 35 21.23 -6.32 23.97
N LEU A 36 20.00 -5.95 23.60
CA LEU A 36 19.12 -4.96 24.22
C LEU A 36 19.51 -3.48 24.08
N LEU A 37 18.90 -2.81 23.10
CA LEU A 37 18.04 -1.65 23.38
C LEU A 37 17.13 -1.31 22.17
N SER A 38 15.82 -1.42 22.39
CA SER A 38 14.78 -0.52 21.88
C SER A 38 14.61 -0.33 20.36
N SER A 39 14.18 -1.38 19.65
CA SER A 39 13.53 -1.22 18.34
C SER A 39 12.10 -0.72 18.51
N TRP A 40 11.93 0.58 18.70
CA TRP A 40 10.64 1.26 18.53
C TRP A 40 10.32 1.33 17.03
N THR A 41 9.71 0.28 16.51
CA THR A 41 9.24 0.24 15.12
C THR A 41 8.21 1.32 14.90
N MET A 42 8.58 2.31 14.08
CA MET A 42 7.70 3.33 13.52
C MET A 42 6.40 2.71 12.99
N VAL A 43 5.28 3.04 13.64
CA VAL A 43 3.97 2.92 13.01
C VAL A 43 3.75 4.20 12.23
N GLN A 44 4.22 4.24 10.99
CA GLN A 44 3.86 5.31 10.06
C GLN A 44 2.34 5.29 9.87
N GLY A 45 1.68 6.40 10.22
CA GLY A 45 0.23 6.51 10.25
C GLY A 45 -0.36 7.47 11.28
N MET A 46 0.47 8.29 11.93
CA MET A 46 -0.02 9.44 12.69
C MET A 46 0.49 10.71 12.00
N GLU A 47 -0.43 11.57 11.54
CA GLU A 47 -0.09 12.93 11.08
C GLU A 47 0.34 13.84 12.25
N GLN A 48 0.30 13.32 13.47
CA GLN A 48 1.05 13.80 14.63
C GLN A 48 1.75 12.57 15.19
N ALA A 49 3.06 12.41 14.99
CA ALA A 49 3.80 11.26 15.51
C ALA A 49 3.82 11.27 17.04
N THR A 50 2.71 10.91 17.69
CA THR A 50 2.68 10.68 19.12
C THR A 50 3.39 9.36 19.34
N THR A 51 4.64 9.45 19.77
CA THR A 51 5.39 8.31 20.29
C THR A 51 4.49 7.56 21.28
N ILE A 52 4.14 6.31 20.98
CA ILE A 52 3.27 5.47 21.82
C ILE A 52 4.00 5.13 23.12
N GLY A 53 4.01 6.07 24.06
CA GLY A 53 4.61 5.96 25.38
C GLY A 53 3.99 4.89 26.27
N GLN A 54 4.65 4.63 27.40
CA GLN A 54 4.17 3.71 28.42
C GLN A 54 2.74 4.03 28.91
N ASN A 55 2.37 5.32 28.96
CA ASN A 55 1.04 5.76 29.34
C ASN A 55 -0.06 5.22 28.41
N HIS A 56 0.20 5.18 27.10
CA HIS A 56 -0.76 4.62 26.15
C HIS A 56 -0.92 3.11 26.34
N ILE A 57 0.18 2.40 26.62
CA ILE A 57 0.15 0.97 26.91
C ILE A 57 -0.65 0.70 28.19
N GLN A 58 -0.46 1.52 29.22
CA GLN A 58 -1.22 1.39 30.46
C GLN A 58 -2.71 1.63 30.22
N ASN A 59 -3.08 2.70 29.50
CA ASN A 59 -4.47 2.97 29.13
C ASN A 59 -5.12 1.79 28.38
N ILE A 60 -4.38 1.13 27.48
CA ILE A 60 -4.86 -0.08 26.79
C ILE A 60 -5.11 -1.22 27.78
N ARG A 61 -4.18 -1.46 28.71
CA ARG A 61 -4.31 -2.53 29.72
C ARG A 61 -5.49 -2.28 30.64
N ASP A 62 -5.65 -1.05 31.13
CA ASP A 62 -6.74 -0.67 32.02
C ASP A 62 -8.10 -0.87 31.33
N LEU A 63 -8.21 -0.47 30.06
CA LEU A 63 -9.42 -0.71 29.25
C LEU A 63 -9.71 -2.19 29.04
N LEU A 64 -8.67 -3.00 28.78
CA LEU A 64 -8.80 -4.44 28.63
C LEU A 64 -9.24 -5.11 29.93
N SER A 65 -8.68 -4.71 31.08
CA SER A 65 -9.04 -5.27 32.38
C SER A 65 -10.44 -4.87 32.83
N ALA A 66 -10.85 -3.63 32.54
CA ALA A 66 -12.18 -3.14 32.88
C ALA A 66 -13.28 -3.75 32.01
N ASN A 67 -12.94 -4.24 30.80
CA ASN A 67 -13.91 -4.71 29.82
C ASN A 67 -13.49 -6.02 29.12
N PRO A 68 -13.43 -7.15 29.86
CA PRO A 68 -12.95 -8.43 29.32
C PRO A 68 -13.82 -8.97 28.17
N GLN A 69 -15.10 -8.60 28.11
CA GLN A 69 -16.05 -9.01 27.07
C GLN A 69 -15.91 -8.25 25.75
N TRP A 70 -15.10 -7.18 25.69
CA TRP A 70 -15.00 -6.35 24.50
C TRP A 70 -14.33 -7.06 23.33
N ARG A 71 -14.93 -6.88 22.15
CA ARG A 71 -14.31 -7.27 20.88
C ARG A 71 -13.18 -6.31 20.55
N ARG A 72 -12.13 -6.82 19.87
CA ARG A 72 -11.02 -6.01 19.33
C ARG A 72 -11.52 -4.82 18.50
N THR A 73 -12.66 -4.96 17.81
CA THR A 73 -13.30 -3.90 17.03
C THR A 73 -13.82 -2.75 17.90
N HIS A 74 -14.51 -3.06 19.00
CA HIS A 74 -15.05 -2.07 19.92
C HIS A 74 -13.92 -1.35 20.66
N LEU A 75 -12.95 -2.12 21.16
CA LEU A 75 -11.77 -1.61 21.86
C LEU A 75 -11.03 -0.54 21.03
N SER A 76 -10.79 -0.78 19.74
CA SER A 76 -10.06 0.19 18.91
C SER A 76 -10.83 1.49 18.68
N VAL A 77 -12.17 1.44 18.62
CA VAL A 77 -12.99 2.64 18.46
C VAL A 77 -12.95 3.46 19.75
N GLU A 78 -13.10 2.82 20.91
CA GLU A 78 -12.99 3.50 22.21
C GLU A 78 -11.61 4.10 22.45
N LEU A 79 -10.54 3.42 22.04
CA LEU A 79 -9.18 3.99 22.08
C LEU A 79 -9.03 5.19 21.13
N CYS A 80 -9.58 5.12 19.92
CA CYS A 80 -9.58 6.26 19.01
C CYS A 80 -10.38 7.46 19.58
N LYS A 81 -11.48 7.22 20.30
CA LYS A 81 -12.19 8.28 21.03
C LYS A 81 -11.34 8.88 22.13
N LEU A 82 -10.76 8.05 22.99
CA LEU A 82 -9.95 8.47 24.13
C LEU A 82 -8.75 9.32 23.71
N TRP A 83 -8.12 8.97 22.60
CA TRP A 83 -6.94 9.69 22.09
C TRP A 83 -7.27 10.79 21.08
N GLY A 84 -8.55 11.04 20.78
CA GLY A 84 -8.96 11.97 19.73
C GLY A 84 -8.43 11.58 18.34
N TRP A 85 -8.16 10.29 18.10
CA TRP A 85 -7.52 9.80 16.89
C TRP A 85 -8.52 9.66 15.74
N GLN A 86 -8.78 10.79 15.10
CA GLN A 86 -9.72 10.96 13.99
C GLN A 86 -9.02 11.56 12.76
N SER A 87 -9.65 11.42 11.61
CA SER A 87 -9.33 12.20 10.40
C SER A 87 -9.94 13.61 10.48
N PRO A 88 -9.50 14.56 9.63
CA PRO A 88 -10.16 15.87 9.51
C PRO A 88 -11.66 15.77 9.16
N ALA A 89 -12.08 14.68 8.51
CA ALA A 89 -13.48 14.38 8.21
C ALA A 89 -14.26 13.73 9.39
N GLY A 90 -13.68 13.65 10.58
CA GLY A 90 -14.31 13.09 11.79
C GLY A 90 -14.37 11.56 11.86
N GLN A 91 -13.83 10.85 10.87
CA GLN A 91 -13.78 9.38 10.90
C GLN A 91 -12.66 8.90 11.82
N TYR A 92 -12.98 7.98 12.75
CA TYR A 92 -11.98 7.36 13.63
C TYR A 92 -10.97 6.53 12.83
N LYS A 93 -9.68 6.66 13.17
CA LYS A 93 -8.60 5.88 12.55
C LYS A 93 -8.48 4.48 13.18
N ASP A 94 -9.61 3.78 13.31
CA ASP A 94 -9.73 2.51 14.05
C ASP A 94 -8.92 1.35 13.43
N MET A 95 -8.74 1.35 12.10
CA MET A 95 -7.87 0.41 11.39
C MET A 95 -6.38 0.61 11.74
N ALA A 96 -5.94 1.86 11.89
CA ALA A 96 -4.59 2.17 12.34
C ALA A 96 -4.40 1.75 13.81
N CYS A 97 -5.40 2.03 14.66
CA CYS A 97 -5.40 1.58 16.05
C CYS A 97 -5.34 0.05 16.18
N ARG A 98 -6.14 -0.71 15.41
CA ARG A 98 -6.05 -2.18 15.40
C ARG A 98 -4.68 -2.68 14.96
N SER A 99 -4.08 -2.03 13.97
CA SER A 99 -2.73 -2.35 13.51
C SER A 99 -1.67 -2.11 14.60
N LEU A 100 -1.82 -1.03 15.38
CA LEU A 100 -1.00 -0.75 16.56
C LEU A 100 -1.18 -1.83 17.63
N LEU A 101 -2.42 -2.15 18.00
CA LEU A 101 -2.71 -3.19 19.01
C LEU A 101 -2.09 -4.55 18.62
N LEU A 102 -2.19 -4.94 17.36
CA LEU A 102 -1.57 -6.18 16.86
C LEU A 102 -0.03 -6.14 16.85
N LYS A 103 0.58 -4.95 16.72
CA LYS A 103 2.04 -4.80 16.87
C LYS A 103 2.44 -4.93 18.34
N LEU A 104 1.69 -4.32 19.25
CA LEU A 104 1.93 -4.40 20.70
C LEU A 104 1.73 -5.82 21.23
N GLU A 105 0.70 -6.54 20.76
CA GLU A 105 0.49 -7.97 21.09
C GLU A 105 1.67 -8.83 20.61
N ARG A 106 2.14 -8.61 19.37
CA ARG A 106 3.32 -9.32 18.83
C ARG A 106 4.62 -9.00 19.57
N ALA A 107 4.74 -7.80 20.13
CA ALA A 107 5.86 -7.41 20.97
C ALA A 107 5.74 -7.90 22.43
N GLY A 108 4.65 -8.60 22.79
CA GLY A 108 4.39 -9.08 24.15
C GLY A 108 4.01 -7.97 25.15
N ALA A 109 3.74 -6.75 24.69
CA ALA A 109 3.40 -5.62 25.56
C ALA A 109 1.98 -5.71 26.13
N ILE A 110 1.06 -6.35 25.40
CA ILE A 110 -0.35 -6.55 25.78
C ILE A 110 -0.81 -7.93 25.31
N VAL A 111 -1.91 -8.43 25.89
CA VAL A 111 -2.60 -9.64 25.43
C VAL A 111 -3.99 -9.23 24.96
N LEU A 112 -4.32 -9.44 23.68
CA LEU A 112 -5.65 -9.09 23.17
C LEU A 112 -6.61 -10.27 23.33
N PRO A 113 -7.92 -10.01 23.54
CA PRO A 113 -8.92 -11.06 23.62
C PRO A 113 -8.92 -11.91 22.33
N PRO A 114 -9.33 -13.19 22.39
CA PRO A 114 -9.34 -14.07 21.22
C PRO A 114 -10.17 -13.47 20.09
N ARG A 115 -9.75 -13.74 18.84
CA ARG A 115 -10.45 -13.24 17.67
C ARG A 115 -11.84 -13.86 17.57
N GLN A 116 -12.87 -13.03 17.67
CA GLN A 116 -14.26 -13.44 17.50
C GLN A 116 -14.69 -13.17 16.05
N GLY A 117 -14.74 -14.20 15.19
CA GLY A 117 -15.31 -14.13 13.84
C GLY A 117 -14.41 -14.66 12.73
N LYS A 118 -15.05 -15.20 11.67
CA LYS A 118 -14.39 -15.64 10.44
C LYS A 118 -13.85 -14.44 9.65
N ARG A 119 -12.76 -14.62 8.90
CA ARG A 119 -12.33 -13.63 7.91
C ARG A 119 -13.44 -13.51 6.86
N THR A 120 -14.16 -12.40 6.85
CA THR A 120 -14.96 -12.02 5.69
C THR A 120 -14.00 -11.61 4.59
N PHE A 121 -13.88 -12.44 3.57
CA PHE A 121 -13.28 -11.99 2.33
C PHE A 121 -14.35 -11.19 1.60
N HIS A 122 -14.17 -9.88 1.49
CA HIS A 122 -15.01 -9.11 0.57
C HIS A 122 -14.83 -9.70 -0.82
N SER A 123 -15.94 -9.97 -1.52
CA SER A 123 -15.90 -10.39 -2.91
C SER A 123 -15.05 -9.40 -3.70
N ARG A 124 -14.29 -9.90 -4.68
CA ARG A 124 -13.54 -9.01 -5.56
C ARG A 124 -14.55 -8.10 -6.27
N PRO A 125 -14.37 -6.77 -6.25
CA PRO A 125 -15.21 -5.90 -7.06
C PRO A 125 -15.08 -6.33 -8.52
N ALA A 126 -16.22 -6.53 -9.18
CA ALA A 126 -16.27 -6.74 -10.61
C ALA A 126 -16.17 -5.36 -11.28
N TYR A 127 -15.18 -5.18 -12.13
CA TYR A 127 -15.03 -3.97 -12.92
C TYR A 127 -15.56 -4.22 -14.32
N PRO A 128 -16.36 -3.30 -14.89
CA PRO A 128 -16.87 -3.46 -16.25
C PRO A 128 -15.71 -3.42 -17.24
N THR A 129 -15.78 -4.26 -18.27
CA THR A 129 -14.87 -4.17 -19.41
C THR A 129 -15.21 -2.90 -20.19
N VAL A 130 -14.23 -2.01 -20.31
CA VAL A 130 -14.33 -0.80 -21.13
C VAL A 130 -13.55 -1.05 -22.42
N PRO A 131 -14.13 -0.84 -23.61
CA PRO A 131 -13.37 -0.89 -24.86
C PRO A 131 -12.21 0.10 -24.82
N HIS A 132 -11.00 -0.40 -25.09
CA HIS A 132 -9.77 0.39 -25.12
C HIS A 132 -8.81 -0.19 -26.15
N ARG A 133 -7.85 0.61 -26.60
CA ARG A 133 -6.79 0.15 -27.50
C ARG A 133 -5.89 -0.85 -26.75
N GLN A 134 -5.67 -2.02 -27.36
CA GLN A 134 -4.86 -3.11 -26.78
C GLN A 134 -3.55 -3.33 -27.53
N GLU A 135 -3.26 -2.48 -28.50
CA GLU A 135 -2.03 -2.55 -29.28
C GLU A 135 -0.81 -2.31 -28.39
N THR A 136 0.22 -3.12 -28.58
CA THR A 136 1.46 -2.98 -27.82
C THR A 136 2.19 -1.72 -28.30
N ILE A 137 2.42 -0.79 -27.38
CA ILE A 137 3.25 0.38 -27.62
C ILE A 137 4.71 -0.08 -27.64
N SER A 138 5.40 0.06 -28.78
CA SER A 138 6.78 -0.42 -28.98
C SER A 138 7.78 0.69 -29.34
N ASP A 139 7.40 1.95 -29.18
CA ASP A 139 8.24 3.10 -29.50
C ASP A 139 9.05 3.61 -28.30
N HIS A 140 10.07 4.43 -28.57
CA HIS A 140 10.79 5.17 -27.55
C HIS A 140 9.88 6.25 -26.94
N LEU A 141 10.02 6.48 -25.62
CA LEU A 141 9.22 7.49 -24.92
C LEU A 141 9.30 8.88 -25.57
N ALA A 142 10.46 9.25 -26.14
CA ALA A 142 10.64 10.51 -26.85
C ALA A 142 9.71 10.66 -28.08
N GLY A 143 9.35 9.55 -28.73
CA GLY A 143 8.39 9.51 -29.84
C GLY A 143 6.92 9.53 -29.40
N LEU A 144 6.66 9.28 -28.11
CA LEU A 144 5.31 9.27 -27.51
C LEU A 144 4.94 10.61 -26.85
N VAL A 145 5.85 11.57 -26.84
CA VAL A 145 5.62 12.91 -26.29
C VAL A 145 5.00 13.78 -27.40
N PRO A 146 3.98 14.60 -27.09
CA PRO A 146 3.45 14.88 -25.76
C PRO A 146 2.47 13.83 -25.23
N LEU A 147 2.65 13.45 -23.96
CA LEU A 147 1.69 12.64 -23.21
C LEU A 147 0.71 13.54 -22.45
N GLN A 148 -0.55 13.12 -22.40
CA GLN A 148 -1.56 13.72 -21.56
C GLN A 148 -1.70 12.95 -20.24
N ILE A 149 -1.69 13.69 -19.14
CA ILE A 149 -1.93 13.15 -17.79
C ILE A 149 -3.24 13.72 -17.28
N THR A 150 -4.20 12.83 -17.00
CA THR A 150 -5.52 13.20 -16.48
C THR A 150 -5.68 12.67 -15.06
N VAL A 151 -6.07 13.56 -14.13
CA VAL A 151 -6.46 13.16 -12.78
C VAL A 151 -7.85 12.53 -12.85
N VAL A 152 -7.97 11.32 -12.33
CA VAL A 152 -9.20 10.54 -12.40
C VAL A 152 -10.02 10.72 -11.13
N SER A 153 -11.15 11.40 -11.27
CA SER A 153 -12.15 11.58 -10.21
C SER A 153 -13.08 10.38 -10.11
N GLN A 154 -13.61 10.09 -8.92
CA GLN A 154 -14.59 9.01 -8.76
C GLN A 154 -15.88 9.33 -9.54
N GLY A 155 -16.51 8.30 -10.11
CA GLY A 155 -17.79 8.42 -10.82
C GLY A 155 -17.71 8.83 -12.29
N THR A 156 -16.52 9.11 -12.83
CA THR A 156 -16.33 9.45 -14.25
C THR A 156 -16.14 8.19 -15.14
N GLU A 157 -16.24 8.34 -16.46
CA GLU A 157 -15.88 7.26 -17.40
C GLU A 157 -14.39 6.89 -17.29
N ASP A 158 -13.51 7.89 -17.09
CA ASP A 158 -12.10 7.67 -16.81
C ASP A 158 -11.88 6.79 -15.57
N TYR A 159 -12.74 6.89 -14.55
CA TYR A 159 -12.69 6.03 -13.38
C TYR A 159 -13.01 4.57 -13.72
N LYS A 160 -13.99 4.33 -14.60
CA LYS A 160 -14.31 2.98 -15.07
C LYS A 160 -13.16 2.41 -15.89
N LEU A 161 -12.60 3.20 -16.81
CA LEU A 161 -11.45 2.81 -17.63
C LEU A 161 -10.23 2.49 -16.75
N PHE A 162 -9.89 3.37 -15.80
CA PHE A 162 -8.80 3.16 -14.86
C PHE A 162 -8.93 1.84 -14.10
N ASN A 163 -10.12 1.56 -13.55
CA ASN A 163 -10.34 0.32 -12.81
C ASN A 163 -10.34 -0.91 -13.73
N CYS A 164 -10.88 -0.82 -14.95
CA CYS A 164 -10.81 -1.86 -15.97
C CYS A 164 -9.35 -2.22 -16.28
N LEU A 165 -8.53 -1.23 -16.64
CA LEU A 165 -7.11 -1.40 -16.96
C LEU A 165 -6.34 -2.03 -15.79
N LEU A 166 -6.52 -1.52 -14.57
CA LEU A 166 -5.88 -2.11 -13.40
C LEU A 166 -6.39 -3.53 -13.11
N SER A 167 -7.68 -3.80 -13.25
CA SER A 167 -8.22 -5.14 -13.01
C SER A 167 -7.64 -6.18 -13.96
N GLN A 168 -7.39 -5.78 -15.21
CA GLN A 168 -6.95 -6.67 -16.28
C GLN A 168 -5.43 -6.85 -16.31
N TYR A 169 -4.66 -5.78 -16.10
CA TYR A 169 -3.21 -5.78 -16.31
C TYR A 169 -2.38 -5.68 -15.02
N HIS A 170 -2.98 -5.41 -13.86
CA HIS A 170 -2.22 -5.37 -12.61
C HIS A 170 -1.83 -6.78 -12.17
N TYR A 171 -0.53 -7.02 -12.02
CA TYR A 171 0.07 -8.33 -11.72
C TYR A 171 -0.44 -9.01 -10.43
N LEU A 172 -0.95 -8.26 -9.45
CA LEU A 172 -1.54 -8.81 -8.21
C LEU A 172 -3.08 -8.91 -8.23
N SER A 173 -3.72 -8.65 -9.37
CA SER A 173 -5.17 -8.40 -9.51
C SER A 173 -5.63 -7.22 -8.65
N TYR A 174 -6.11 -6.16 -9.28
CA TYR A 174 -6.59 -4.98 -8.57
C TYR A 174 -7.92 -5.24 -7.85
N ARG A 175 -8.03 -4.74 -6.60
CA ARG A 175 -9.20 -4.95 -5.72
C ARG A 175 -9.72 -3.67 -5.09
N GLY A 176 -9.33 -2.53 -5.67
CA GLY A 176 -9.51 -1.21 -5.06
C GLY A 176 -8.23 -0.74 -4.36
N ALA A 177 -8.04 0.57 -4.38
CA ALA A 177 -6.98 1.23 -3.63
C ALA A 177 -7.34 1.29 -2.14
N VAL A 178 -6.34 1.19 -1.28
CA VAL A 178 -6.48 1.29 0.18
C VAL A 178 -5.87 2.59 0.66
N GLY A 179 -6.59 3.31 1.53
CA GLY A 179 -6.17 4.62 2.02
C GLY A 179 -6.33 5.75 1.00
N GLU A 180 -5.84 6.94 1.34
CA GLU A 180 -5.86 8.11 0.45
C GLU A 180 -4.99 7.87 -0.78
N ASN A 181 -5.56 8.11 -1.97
CA ASN A 181 -4.88 7.89 -3.24
C ASN A 181 -5.37 8.86 -4.31
N ILE A 182 -4.45 9.29 -5.17
CA ILE A 182 -4.75 10.04 -6.39
C ILE A 182 -4.54 9.10 -7.58
N LYS A 183 -5.51 9.10 -8.49
CA LYS A 183 -5.51 8.24 -9.67
C LYS A 183 -5.18 9.06 -10.90
N TYR A 184 -4.36 8.51 -11.78
CA TYR A 184 -3.94 9.16 -13.01
C TYR A 184 -4.13 8.20 -14.19
N LEU A 185 -4.60 8.72 -15.30
CA LEU A 185 -4.48 8.10 -16.62
C LEU A 185 -3.43 8.86 -17.41
N ILE A 186 -2.60 8.11 -18.14
CA ILE A 186 -1.58 8.64 -19.03
C ILE A 186 -1.89 8.13 -20.42
N GLN A 187 -2.08 9.04 -21.37
CA GLN A 187 -2.49 8.74 -22.73
C GLN A 187 -1.58 9.48 -23.72
N ASP A 188 -1.30 8.86 -24.85
CA ASP A 188 -0.76 9.55 -26.01
C ASP A 188 -1.87 10.46 -26.61
N ILE A 189 -1.50 11.59 -27.20
CA ILE A 189 -2.41 12.53 -27.85
C ILE A 189 -3.25 11.84 -28.94
N GLN A 190 -2.67 10.88 -29.64
CA GLN A 190 -3.38 10.09 -30.66
C GLN A 190 -4.55 9.29 -30.05
N ASP A 191 -4.38 8.81 -28.81
CA ASP A 191 -5.35 7.94 -28.13
C ASP A 191 -6.56 8.74 -27.61
N LYS A 192 -6.36 10.01 -27.23
CA LYS A 192 -7.45 10.90 -26.79
C LYS A 192 -8.37 11.31 -27.94
N ALA A 193 -7.81 11.56 -29.12
CA ALA A 193 -8.58 11.96 -30.31
C ALA A 193 -9.57 10.86 -30.74
N SER A 194 -9.16 9.59 -30.66
CA SER A 194 -10.01 8.44 -30.98
C SER A 194 -11.10 8.13 -29.95
N ALA A 195 -10.95 8.57 -28.71
CA ALA A 195 -11.98 8.42 -27.68
C ALA A 195 -13.12 9.45 -27.84
N GLY A 196 -12.83 10.63 -28.39
CA GLY A 196 -13.81 11.70 -28.60
C GLY A 196 -14.64 11.59 -29.87
N SER A 197 -14.20 10.83 -30.88
CA SER A 197 -14.84 10.78 -32.19
C SER A 197 -15.87 9.65 -32.38
N ARG A 198 -16.31 8.99 -31.29
CA ARG A 198 -17.15 7.78 -31.39
C ARG A 198 -18.55 7.93 -30.75
N LEU A 199 -18.98 9.16 -30.46
CA LEU A 199 -20.33 9.44 -29.95
C LEU A 199 -21.31 10.01 -30.99
N ASP A 200 -20.85 10.24 -32.24
CA ASP A 200 -21.70 10.74 -33.32
C ASP A 200 -21.64 9.79 -34.54
N ALA A 201 -22.27 8.61 -34.43
CA ALA A 201 -22.63 7.76 -35.58
C ALA A 201 -23.75 6.78 -35.22
#